data_AF-A0A358N0N4-F1
#
_entry.id   AF-A0A358N0N4-F1
#
_cell.length_a   1.000
_cell.length_b   1.000
_cell.length_c   1.000
_cell.angle_alpha   90.00
_cell.angle_beta   90.00
_cell.angle_gamma   90.00
#
_symmetry.space_group_name_H-M   'P 1'
#
loop_
_entity.id
_entity.type
_entity.pdbx_description
1 polymer ?
#
loop_
_entity_poly.entity_id
_entity_poly.type
_entity_poly.pdbx_seq_one_letter_code
_entity_poly.pdbx_strand_id
1 'polypeptide(L)'
;MHEDLIGYLLGALEPHEMRRVAKWLAEDPEARRELEKIERSLRPLEESYEPPESPPEDLVARTLAALPPMPSPDRSGETSTSFGLGGEAHLVESGSHELVDLPRLEPSIDHVRGRGYGWTDWLGAAAAAVVMLTVIIPALAAGRLEARKTACQEHLRQFGTAITQYVSHSPQERMPAVAETGREAFAGVFMIRLNEAGLLTDPDLRWCPSLDQPPRMEAALTDLASVPSLDDLHDAPVDCLKQIQQYAGGQYAYNLGVVEEDRLKSPRFEARASFAIMSDAPLSGITGTAQHGKVVGHNGTGINVLYEDGRVRFIPIAALETMPDHPLLNHRGEVEAGVSVDDATLAPSWRPPFVNVRQR
;
A
#
# COMPACT_ATOMS: atom_id res chain seq x y z
N MET A 1 6.56 0.33 -20.94
CA MET A 1 7.77 -0.47 -21.22
C MET A 1 8.76 -0.48 -20.07
N HIS A 2 9.26 0.65 -19.57
CA HIS A 2 10.13 0.65 -18.38
C HIS A 2 9.37 0.13 -17.13
N GLU A 3 8.11 0.54 -16.97
CA GLU A 3 7.20 0.05 -15.93
C GLU A 3 6.95 -1.47 -16.01
N ASP A 4 6.87 -2.03 -17.23
CA ASP A 4 6.70 -3.48 -17.42
C ASP A 4 7.94 -4.26 -16.99
N LEU A 5 9.16 -3.72 -17.20
CA LEU A 5 10.40 -4.38 -16.75
C LEU A 5 10.56 -4.31 -15.22
N ILE A 6 10.20 -3.18 -14.61
CA ILE A 6 10.18 -3.04 -13.14
C ILE A 6 9.14 -3.98 -12.55
N GLY A 7 7.92 -3.99 -13.10
CA GLY A 7 6.86 -4.90 -12.67
C GLY A 7 7.24 -6.37 -12.85
N TYR A 8 7.97 -6.70 -13.93
CA TYR A 8 8.49 -8.04 -14.17
C TYR A 8 9.52 -8.45 -13.10
N LEU A 9 10.46 -7.56 -12.77
CA LEU A 9 11.48 -7.82 -11.74
C LEU A 9 10.87 -7.99 -10.34
N LEU A 10 9.87 -7.16 -10.00
CA LEU A 10 9.20 -7.19 -8.70
C LEU A 10 8.10 -8.26 -8.60
N GLY A 11 7.84 -9.02 -9.66
CA GLY A 11 6.75 -10.00 -9.69
C GLY A 11 5.34 -9.39 -9.63
N ALA A 12 5.20 -8.10 -9.95
CA ALA A 12 3.98 -7.31 -9.81
C ALA A 12 3.08 -7.31 -11.06
N LEU A 13 3.46 -8.03 -12.12
CA LEU A 13 2.68 -8.16 -13.36
C LEU A 13 1.67 -9.31 -13.30
N GLU A 14 0.56 -9.16 -14.04
CA GLU A 14 -0.38 -10.27 -14.21
C GLU A 14 0.26 -11.46 -14.98
N PRO A 15 -0.21 -12.71 -14.81
CA PRO A 15 0.43 -13.89 -15.41
C PRO A 15 0.54 -13.88 -16.94
N HIS A 16 -0.34 -13.14 -17.62
CA HIS A 16 -0.30 -12.98 -19.07
C HIS A 16 0.73 -11.92 -19.49
N GLU A 17 0.92 -10.88 -18.68
CA GLU A 17 1.91 -9.83 -18.88
C GLU A 17 3.32 -10.32 -18.56
N MET A 18 3.46 -11.11 -17.49
CA MET A 18 4.71 -11.80 -17.15
C MET A 18 5.23 -12.64 -18.32
N ARG A 19 4.34 -13.40 -18.99
CA ARG A 19 4.67 -14.18 -20.19
C ARG A 19 5.00 -13.31 -21.40
N ARG A 20 4.31 -12.19 -21.57
CA ARG A 20 4.56 -11.21 -22.64
C ARG A 20 5.95 -10.59 -22.50
N VAL A 21 6.30 -10.15 -21.29
CA VAL A 21 7.61 -9.55 -20.99
C VAL A 21 8.72 -10.61 -21.03
N ALA A 22 8.52 -11.82 -20.51
CA ALA A 22 9.48 -12.91 -20.63
C ALA A 22 9.79 -13.25 -22.11
N LYS A 23 8.76 -13.27 -22.96
CA LYS A 23 8.93 -13.51 -24.41
C LYS A 23 9.71 -12.36 -25.06
N TRP A 24 9.36 -11.11 -24.73
CA TRP A 24 10.07 -9.94 -25.21
C TRP A 24 11.55 -9.95 -24.79
N LEU A 25 11.85 -10.27 -23.52
CA LEU A 25 13.23 -10.44 -23.04
C LEU A 25 13.99 -11.56 -23.77
N ALA A 26 13.32 -12.64 -24.18
CA ALA A 26 13.95 -13.71 -24.95
C ALA A 26 14.33 -13.24 -26.38
N GLU A 27 13.56 -12.33 -26.96
CA GLU A 27 13.72 -11.89 -28.36
C GLU A 27 14.59 -10.63 -28.49
N ASP A 28 14.64 -9.77 -27.47
CA ASP A 28 15.27 -8.45 -27.53
C ASP A 28 16.49 -8.32 -26.58
N PRO A 29 17.72 -8.18 -27.12
CA PRO A 29 18.92 -8.00 -26.31
C PRO A 29 19.04 -6.59 -25.69
N GLU A 30 18.37 -5.57 -26.21
CA GLU A 30 18.37 -4.22 -25.63
C GLU A 30 17.50 -4.18 -24.36
N ALA A 31 16.34 -4.85 -24.40
CA ALA A 31 15.48 -5.04 -23.25
C ALA A 31 16.20 -5.70 -22.06
N ARG A 32 17.07 -6.68 -22.31
CA ARG A 32 17.88 -7.33 -21.26
C ARG A 32 18.87 -6.37 -20.61
N ARG A 33 19.50 -5.50 -21.41
CA ARG A 33 20.46 -4.49 -20.88
C ARG A 33 19.76 -3.46 -20.01
N GLU A 34 18.55 -3.05 -20.39
CA GLU A 34 17.72 -2.18 -19.57
C GLU A 34 17.28 -2.87 -18.27
N LEU A 35 16.87 -4.14 -18.33
CA LEU A 35 16.53 -4.92 -17.13
C LEU A 35 17.73 -5.05 -16.17
N GLU A 36 18.93 -5.35 -16.67
CA GLU A 36 20.16 -5.40 -15.86
C GLU A 36 20.52 -4.04 -15.24
N LYS A 37 20.21 -2.93 -15.92
CA LYS A 37 20.43 -1.58 -15.39
C LYS A 37 19.48 -1.28 -14.23
N ILE A 38 18.21 -1.66 -14.37
CA ILE A 38 17.19 -1.53 -13.33
C ILE A 38 17.55 -2.41 -12.12
N GLU A 39 17.91 -3.68 -12.35
CA GLU A 39 18.34 -4.61 -11.30
C GLU A 39 19.54 -4.05 -10.51
N ARG A 40 20.54 -3.49 -11.20
CA ARG A 40 21.70 -2.87 -10.55
C ARG A 40 21.32 -1.65 -9.70
N SER A 41 20.29 -0.90 -10.08
CA SER A 41 19.80 0.24 -9.32
C SER A 41 18.98 -0.15 -8.08
N LEU A 42 18.35 -1.33 -8.10
CA LEU A 42 17.51 -1.83 -7.00
C LEU A 42 18.30 -2.66 -5.97
N ARG A 43 19.46 -3.21 -6.35
CA ARG A 43 20.34 -3.98 -5.45
C ARG A 43 20.62 -3.33 -4.08
N PRO A 44 20.88 -2.01 -3.94
CA PRO A 44 21.08 -1.40 -2.62
C PRO A 44 19.87 -1.51 -1.68
N LEU A 45 18.66 -1.63 -2.23
CA LEU A 45 17.42 -1.79 -1.45
C LEU A 45 17.27 -3.23 -0.95
N GLU A 46 17.74 -4.22 -1.71
CA GLU A 46 17.78 -5.62 -1.27
C GLU A 46 18.83 -5.83 -0.17
N GLU A 47 19.99 -5.19 -0.30
CA GLU A 47 21.08 -5.28 0.69
C GLU A 47 20.74 -4.61 2.03
N SER A 48 19.79 -3.67 2.04
CA SER A 48 19.32 -2.97 3.24
C SER A 48 18.04 -3.58 3.83
N TYR A 49 17.51 -4.64 3.23
CA TYR A 49 16.33 -5.32 3.73
C TYR A 49 16.67 -6.26 4.89
N GLU A 50 16.16 -5.95 6.08
CA GLU A 50 16.29 -6.79 7.28
C GLU A 50 14.90 -7.40 7.63
N PRO A 51 14.70 -8.72 7.49
CA PRO A 51 13.41 -9.34 7.76
C PRO A 51 13.02 -9.21 9.24
N PRO A 52 11.74 -8.94 9.57
CA PRO A 52 11.28 -8.78 10.95
C PRO A 52 11.32 -10.07 11.78
N GLU A 53 11.31 -11.25 11.12
CA GLU A 53 11.48 -12.56 11.75
C GLU A 53 12.52 -13.37 10.97
N SER A 54 13.42 -14.04 11.69
CA SER A 54 14.36 -14.98 11.09
C SER A 54 13.61 -16.22 10.59
N PRO A 55 13.98 -16.77 9.41
CA PRO A 55 13.32 -17.96 8.88
C PRO A 55 13.50 -19.17 9.83
N PRO A 56 12.57 -20.14 9.80
CA PRO A 56 12.71 -21.39 10.56
C PRO A 56 14.02 -22.12 10.23
N GLU A 57 14.68 -22.68 11.24
CA GLU A 57 15.99 -23.35 11.11
C GLU A 57 15.98 -24.53 10.12
N ASP A 58 14.82 -25.12 9.87
CA ASP A 58 14.64 -26.28 8.98
C ASP A 58 14.31 -25.90 7.53
N LEU A 59 14.18 -24.61 7.19
CA LEU A 59 13.77 -24.13 5.86
C LEU A 59 14.72 -24.63 4.77
N VAL A 60 16.03 -24.59 5.00
CA VAL A 60 17.04 -25.04 4.05
C VAL A 60 16.91 -26.54 3.79
N ALA A 61 16.79 -27.34 4.86
CA ALA A 61 16.65 -28.80 4.75
C ALA A 61 15.37 -29.18 4.00
N ARG A 62 14.25 -28.51 4.31
CA ARG A 62 12.96 -28.72 3.62
C ARG A 62 13.00 -28.31 2.16
N THR A 63 13.70 -27.23 1.84
CA THR A 63 13.86 -26.74 0.46
C THR A 63 14.71 -27.70 -0.36
N LEU A 64 15.85 -28.16 0.19
CA LEU A 64 16.72 -29.15 -0.47
C LEU A 64 16.02 -30.49 -0.70
N ALA A 65 15.18 -30.94 0.24
CA ALA A 65 14.39 -32.16 0.10
C ALA A 65 13.29 -32.05 -0.98
N ALA A 66 12.83 -30.83 -1.30
CA ALA A 66 11.82 -30.58 -2.32
C ALA A 66 12.40 -30.43 -3.73
N LEU A 67 13.72 -30.33 -3.88
CA LEU A 67 14.36 -30.24 -5.19
C LEU A 67 14.36 -31.61 -5.89
N PRO A 68 14.02 -31.66 -7.19
CA PRO A 68 14.13 -32.89 -7.95
C PRO A 68 15.60 -33.37 -8.02
N PRO A 69 15.86 -34.69 -8.05
CA PRO A 69 17.21 -35.21 -8.16
C PRO A 69 17.87 -34.71 -9.45
N MET A 70 19.12 -34.26 -9.34
CA MET A 70 19.88 -33.78 -10.47
C MET A 70 20.01 -34.87 -11.53
N PRO A 71 19.78 -34.56 -12.83
CA PRO A 71 20.04 -35.51 -13.90
C PRO A 71 21.53 -35.90 -13.89
N SER A 72 21.81 -37.20 -13.82
CA SER A 72 23.18 -37.72 -13.82
C SER A 72 23.87 -37.40 -15.14
N PRO A 73 25.12 -36.91 -15.11
CA PRO A 73 25.89 -36.65 -16.32
C PRO A 73 26.49 -37.96 -16.81
N ASP A 74 25.68 -38.86 -17.33
CA ASP A 74 26.15 -39.97 -18.17
C ASP A 74 24.99 -40.56 -18.95
N ARG A 75 24.81 -40.02 -20.17
CA ARG A 75 24.48 -40.76 -21.40
C ARG A 75 24.16 -39.78 -22.53
N SER A 76 25.21 -39.16 -23.05
CA SER A 76 25.19 -38.65 -24.41
C SER A 76 26.52 -38.99 -25.07
N GLY A 77 26.49 -40.01 -25.94
CA GLY A 77 27.48 -40.15 -27.01
C GLY A 77 28.20 -41.48 -27.06
N GLU A 78 27.60 -42.46 -27.75
CA GLU A 78 28.37 -43.33 -28.66
C GLU A 78 27.61 -43.42 -29.99
N THR A 79 27.83 -42.41 -30.82
CA THR A 79 27.68 -42.49 -32.28
C THR A 79 29.09 -42.41 -32.84
N SER A 80 29.60 -43.50 -33.39
CA SER A 80 30.83 -43.57 -34.20
C SER A 80 30.80 -44.90 -34.98
N THR A 81 30.39 -44.92 -36.26
CA THR A 81 31.18 -44.70 -37.50
C THR A 81 32.04 -45.88 -37.95
N SER A 82 31.71 -46.46 -39.11
CA SER A 82 32.57 -46.70 -40.30
C SER A 82 31.93 -47.77 -41.22
N PHE A 83 31.62 -47.46 -42.49
CA PHE A 83 32.45 -47.58 -43.71
C PHE A 83 32.90 -49.01 -44.06
N GLY A 84 32.37 -49.54 -45.17
CA GLY A 84 32.84 -50.77 -45.81
C GLY A 84 31.98 -51.16 -47.03
N LEU A 85 32.42 -50.77 -48.22
CA LEU A 85 31.90 -51.20 -49.52
C LEU A 85 32.33 -52.64 -49.85
N GLY A 86 31.43 -53.39 -50.50
CA GLY A 86 31.79 -54.43 -51.48
C GLY A 86 31.57 -55.89 -51.06
N GLY A 87 30.98 -56.67 -51.95
CA GLY A 87 31.17 -58.13 -52.00
C GLY A 87 29.89 -58.95 -52.13
N GLU A 88 29.54 -59.30 -53.36
CA GLU A 88 28.64 -60.41 -53.69
C GLU A 88 29.12 -61.76 -53.14
N ALA A 89 28.13 -62.63 -52.89
CA ALA A 89 28.12 -64.09 -53.04
C ALA A 89 29.21 -64.95 -52.35
N HIS A 90 28.81 -65.81 -51.41
CA HIS A 90 28.85 -67.27 -51.58
C HIS A 90 28.24 -68.07 -50.40
N LEU A 91 27.37 -69.01 -50.77
CA LEU A 91 27.05 -70.34 -50.22
C LEU A 91 27.04 -70.66 -48.70
N VAL A 92 25.81 -70.93 -48.22
CA VAL A 92 25.26 -72.22 -47.71
C VAL A 92 26.06 -73.07 -46.69
N GLU A 93 25.29 -73.46 -45.65
CA GLU A 93 25.41 -74.59 -44.70
C GLU A 93 26.44 -74.52 -43.57
N SER A 94 25.92 -74.45 -42.33
CA SER A 94 25.91 -75.59 -41.40
C SER A 94 25.48 -75.15 -39.99
N GLY A 95 24.81 -76.04 -39.25
CA GLY A 95 24.87 -76.04 -37.79
C GLY A 95 23.69 -75.46 -37.02
N SER A 96 22.84 -76.37 -36.56
CA SER A 96 21.85 -76.24 -35.50
C SER A 96 22.34 -75.56 -34.22
N HIS A 97 21.61 -74.55 -33.74
CA HIS A 97 21.44 -74.25 -32.31
C HIS A 97 20.03 -73.69 -32.06
N GLU A 98 19.21 -74.53 -31.42
CA GLU A 98 18.18 -74.24 -30.42
C GLU A 98 17.77 -72.77 -30.25
N LEU A 99 16.70 -72.36 -30.92
CA LEU A 99 16.04 -71.07 -30.69
C LEU A 99 14.96 -71.27 -29.62
N VAL A 100 15.22 -70.72 -28.44
CA VAL A 100 14.21 -70.45 -27.42
C VAL A 100 13.14 -69.55 -28.05
N ASP A 101 11.90 -70.04 -28.08
CA ASP A 101 10.75 -69.29 -28.56
C ASP A 101 10.41 -68.19 -27.53
N LEU A 102 10.96 -66.99 -27.77
CA LEU A 102 10.67 -65.82 -26.95
C LEU A 102 9.27 -65.31 -27.29
N PRO A 103 8.41 -65.07 -26.29
CA PRO A 103 7.06 -64.60 -26.55
C PRO A 103 7.11 -63.28 -27.31
N ARG A 104 6.35 -63.23 -28.40
CA ARG A 104 6.18 -62.07 -29.27
C ARG A 104 5.66 -60.90 -28.42
N LEU A 105 6.52 -59.90 -28.20
CA LEU A 105 6.12 -58.63 -27.58
C LEU A 105 5.27 -57.86 -28.60
N GLU A 106 3.95 -58.02 -28.51
CA GLU A 106 3.04 -57.05 -29.11
C GLU A 106 3.15 -55.73 -28.33
N PRO A 107 3.20 -54.58 -29.02
CA PRO A 107 3.15 -53.32 -28.32
C PRO A 107 1.75 -53.18 -27.74
N SER A 108 1.62 -53.32 -26.42
CA SER A 108 0.45 -52.82 -25.70
C SER A 108 0.52 -51.29 -25.74
N ILE A 109 0.17 -50.72 -26.89
CA ILE A 109 -0.34 -49.35 -26.93
C ILE A 109 -1.71 -49.46 -26.27
N ASP A 110 -1.70 -49.54 -24.94
CA ASP A 110 -2.83 -49.06 -24.16
C ASP A 110 -2.93 -47.58 -24.52
N HIS A 111 -3.73 -47.32 -25.56
CA HIS A 111 -4.41 -46.06 -25.65
C HIS A 111 -5.12 -45.93 -24.31
N VAL A 112 -4.50 -45.17 -23.39
CA VAL A 112 -5.23 -44.49 -22.33
C VAL A 112 -6.25 -43.68 -23.10
N ARG A 113 -7.42 -44.28 -23.34
CA ARG A 113 -8.59 -43.61 -23.87
C ARG A 113 -8.73 -42.44 -22.92
N GLY A 114 -8.38 -41.25 -23.39
CA GLY A 114 -8.52 -40.03 -22.62
C GLY A 114 -9.95 -40.07 -22.13
N ARG A 115 -10.11 -40.29 -20.82
CA ARG A 115 -11.42 -40.35 -20.19
C ARG A 115 -11.95 -38.95 -20.40
N GLY A 116 -12.81 -38.78 -21.39
CA GLY A 116 -13.40 -37.50 -21.72
C GLY A 116 -14.00 -36.96 -20.43
N TYR A 117 -13.67 -35.72 -20.09
CA TYR A 117 -14.11 -35.08 -18.85
C TYR A 117 -15.61 -35.35 -18.68
N GLY A 118 -15.97 -36.11 -17.63
CA GLY A 118 -17.35 -36.38 -17.33
C GLY A 118 -18.02 -35.09 -16.85
N TRP A 119 -19.34 -34.97 -17.02
CA TRP A 119 -20.08 -33.84 -16.45
C TRP A 119 -19.88 -33.73 -14.92
N THR A 120 -19.65 -34.85 -14.25
CA THR A 120 -19.31 -34.92 -12.82
C THR A 120 -17.93 -34.31 -12.50
N ASP A 121 -16.93 -34.49 -13.37
CA ASP A 121 -15.59 -33.93 -13.17
C ASP A 121 -15.63 -32.40 -13.35
N TRP A 122 -16.42 -31.94 -14.31
CA TRP A 122 -16.71 -30.52 -14.50
C TRP A 122 -17.43 -29.92 -13.30
N LEU A 123 -18.42 -30.62 -12.75
CA LEU A 123 -19.15 -30.19 -11.56
C LEU A 123 -18.23 -30.14 -10.32
N GLY A 124 -17.36 -31.15 -10.17
CA GLY A 124 -16.36 -31.19 -9.09
C GLY A 124 -15.34 -30.06 -9.19
N ALA A 125 -14.82 -29.79 -10.39
CA ALA A 125 -13.91 -28.67 -10.63
C ALA A 125 -14.58 -27.31 -10.38
N ALA A 126 -15.82 -27.14 -10.83
CA ALA A 126 -16.60 -25.93 -10.56
C ALA A 126 -16.85 -25.74 -9.05
N ALA A 127 -17.23 -26.80 -8.33
CA ALA A 127 -17.42 -26.75 -6.89
C ALA A 127 -16.12 -26.39 -6.15
N ALA A 128 -14.99 -27.01 -6.54
CA ALA A 128 -13.68 -26.70 -5.98
C ALA A 128 -13.27 -25.24 -6.25
N ALA A 129 -13.50 -24.74 -7.46
CA ALA A 129 -13.24 -23.36 -7.82
C ALA A 129 -14.09 -22.37 -7.01
N VAL A 130 -15.37 -22.67 -6.79
CA VAL A 130 -16.25 -21.86 -5.93
C VAL A 130 -15.73 -21.85 -4.51
N VAL A 131 -15.38 -23.00 -3.93
CA VAL A 131 -14.80 -23.08 -2.57
C VAL A 131 -13.51 -22.26 -2.49
N MET A 132 -12.63 -22.39 -3.48
CA MET A 132 -11.39 -21.61 -3.52
C MET A 132 -11.66 -20.10 -3.58
N LEU A 133 -12.56 -19.64 -4.45
CA LEU A 133 -12.92 -18.22 -4.56
C LEU A 133 -13.55 -17.69 -3.27
N THR A 134 -14.37 -18.49 -2.58
CA THR A 134 -14.99 -18.07 -1.30
C THR A 134 -13.96 -17.81 -0.20
N VAL A 135 -12.79 -18.44 -0.26
CA VAL A 135 -11.70 -18.21 0.72
C VAL A 135 -10.76 -17.09 0.24
N ILE A 136 -10.40 -17.09 -1.05
CA ILE A 136 -9.40 -16.14 -1.59
C ILE A 136 -9.94 -14.70 -1.60
N ILE A 137 -11.20 -14.47 -2.00
CA ILE A 137 -11.74 -13.11 -2.14
C ILE A 137 -11.73 -12.35 -0.80
N PRO A 138 -12.26 -12.90 0.32
CA PRO A 138 -12.19 -12.21 1.61
C PRO A 138 -10.75 -12.01 2.11
N ALA A 139 -9.86 -12.98 1.88
CA ALA A 139 -8.45 -12.87 2.27
C ALA A 139 -7.75 -11.72 1.54
N LEU A 140 -7.95 -11.59 0.22
CA LEU A 140 -7.41 -10.49 -0.57
C LEU A 140 -8.01 -9.14 -0.16
N ALA A 141 -9.32 -9.10 0.12
CA ALA A 141 -9.98 -7.88 0.58
C ALA A 141 -9.43 -7.40 1.94
N ALA A 142 -9.26 -8.32 2.89
CA ALA A 142 -8.66 -8.03 4.20
C ALA A 142 -7.21 -7.58 4.06
N GLY A 143 -6.42 -8.26 3.21
CA GLY A 143 -5.03 -7.88 2.94
C GLY A 143 -4.90 -6.46 2.37
N ARG A 144 -5.78 -6.07 1.44
CA ARG A 144 -5.80 -4.70 0.91
C ARG A 144 -6.18 -3.66 1.96
N LEU A 145 -7.13 -3.96 2.84
CA LEU A 145 -7.51 -3.04 3.92
C LEU A 145 -6.35 -2.80 4.87
N GLU A 146 -5.65 -3.86 5.29
CA GLU A 146 -4.49 -3.72 6.18
C GLU A 146 -3.34 -2.97 5.48
N ALA A 147 -3.11 -3.23 4.19
CA ALA A 147 -2.10 -2.49 3.42
C ALA A 147 -2.42 -0.98 3.33
N ARG A 148 -3.68 -0.61 3.04
CA ARG A 148 -4.10 0.81 2.99
C ARG A 148 -4.01 1.48 4.37
N LYS A 149 -4.29 0.74 5.44
CA LYS A 149 -4.13 1.20 6.82
C LYS A 149 -2.66 1.48 7.14
N THR A 150 -1.75 0.55 6.83
CA THR A 150 -0.30 0.74 7.01
C THR A 150 0.23 1.89 6.17
N ALA A 151 -0.24 2.06 4.92
CA ALA A 151 0.15 3.19 4.08
C ALA A 151 -0.30 4.54 4.68
N CYS A 152 -1.52 4.61 5.23
CA CYS A 152 -1.98 5.80 5.95
C CYS A 152 -1.13 6.08 7.21
N GLN A 153 -0.75 5.04 7.95
CA GLN A 153 0.16 5.20 9.09
C GLN A 153 1.50 5.78 8.66
N GLU A 154 2.04 5.33 7.54
CA GLU A 154 3.28 5.85 6.98
C GLU A 154 3.14 7.33 6.57
N HIS A 155 2.04 7.73 5.94
CA HIS A 155 1.78 9.15 5.66
C HIS A 155 1.79 10.00 6.94
N LEU A 156 1.15 9.51 8.01
CA LEU A 156 1.17 10.18 9.32
C LEU A 156 2.57 10.25 9.93
N ARG A 157 3.42 9.23 9.75
CA ARG A 157 4.83 9.30 10.19
C ARG A 157 5.61 10.36 9.41
N GLN A 158 5.39 10.47 8.10
CA GLN A 158 5.99 11.52 7.27
C GLN A 158 5.53 12.91 7.73
N PHE A 159 4.24 13.10 8.03
CA PHE A 159 3.75 14.33 8.66
C PHE A 159 4.40 14.60 10.01
N GLY A 160 4.58 13.58 10.85
CA GLY A 160 5.29 13.71 12.12
C GLY A 160 6.70 14.27 11.94
N THR A 161 7.47 13.70 11.01
CA THR A 161 8.81 14.21 10.66
C THR A 161 8.77 15.66 10.18
N ALA A 162 7.83 15.99 9.28
CA ALA A 162 7.65 17.36 8.77
C ALA A 162 7.30 18.35 9.88
N ILE A 163 6.41 17.98 10.81
CA ILE A 163 6.01 18.83 11.95
C ILE A 163 7.18 19.02 12.91
N THR A 164 7.94 17.96 13.23
CA THR A 164 9.13 18.09 14.09
C THR A 164 10.17 19.00 13.46
N GLN A 165 10.38 18.93 12.14
CA GLN A 165 11.28 19.85 11.42
C GLN A 165 10.73 21.29 11.39
N TYR A 166 9.41 21.45 11.26
CA TYR A 166 8.77 22.77 11.34
C TYR A 166 9.00 23.41 12.72
N VAL A 167 8.76 22.64 13.78
CA VAL A 167 8.92 23.08 15.17
C VAL A 167 10.36 23.46 15.47
N SER A 168 11.34 22.69 15.01
CA SER A 168 12.76 22.97 15.26
C SER A 168 13.24 24.26 14.60
N HIS A 169 12.56 24.71 13.54
CA HIS A 169 12.82 26.00 12.88
C HIS A 169 12.03 27.16 13.51
N SER A 170 11.06 26.88 14.38
CA SER A 170 10.24 27.88 15.05
C SER A 170 10.94 28.39 16.32
N PRO A 171 11.16 29.71 16.49
CA PRO A 171 11.83 30.25 17.67
C PRO A 171 11.16 29.92 19.02
N GLN A 172 9.88 29.54 18.99
CA GLN A 172 9.07 29.25 20.17
C GLN A 172 8.74 27.76 20.30
N GLU A 173 9.29 26.91 19.43
CA GLU A 173 9.02 25.46 19.39
C GLU A 173 7.51 25.16 19.31
N ARG A 174 6.77 25.97 18.54
CA ARG A 174 5.33 25.80 18.37
C ARG A 174 4.99 25.15 17.05
N MET A 175 3.93 24.35 17.07
CA MET A 175 3.33 23.75 15.88
C MET A 175 2.72 24.81 14.94
N PRO A 176 2.41 24.47 13.69
CA PRO A 176 1.68 25.35 12.78
C PRO A 176 0.43 25.94 13.45
N ALA A 177 0.22 27.25 13.30
CA ALA A 177 -0.86 27.96 14.00
C ALA A 177 -2.15 28.05 13.17
N VAL A 178 -3.26 27.71 13.81
CA VAL A 178 -4.62 28.02 13.35
C VAL A 178 -5.01 29.39 13.91
N ALA A 179 -5.49 30.29 13.06
CA ALA A 179 -5.91 31.60 13.51
C ALA A 179 -7.25 31.51 14.27
N GLU A 180 -7.45 32.38 15.25
CA GLU A 180 -8.72 32.45 15.99
C GLU A 180 -9.88 32.93 15.11
N THR A 181 -9.60 33.81 14.15
CA THR A 181 -10.58 34.38 13.21
C THR A 181 -9.96 34.64 11.83
N GLY A 182 -10.80 34.90 10.83
CA GLY A 182 -10.37 35.26 9.48
C GLY A 182 -10.07 34.04 8.61
N ARG A 183 -9.41 34.28 7.47
CA ARG A 183 -9.24 33.29 6.38
C ARG A 183 -8.42 32.06 6.79
N GLU A 184 -7.51 32.22 7.73
CA GLU A 184 -6.64 31.18 8.29
C GLU A 184 -7.26 30.42 9.48
N ALA A 185 -8.50 30.74 9.86
CA ALA A 185 -9.19 30.07 10.96
C ALA A 185 -9.78 28.72 10.53
N PHE A 186 -8.93 27.79 10.08
CA PHE A 186 -9.32 26.43 9.72
C PHE A 186 -8.16 25.45 9.97
N ALA A 187 -8.48 24.24 10.42
CA ALA A 187 -7.52 23.19 10.77
C ALA A 187 -6.52 22.89 9.62
N GLY A 188 -7.01 22.84 8.39
CA GLY A 188 -6.22 22.49 7.20
C GLY A 188 -5.10 23.47 6.85
N VAL A 189 -5.04 24.64 7.49
CA VAL A 189 -3.94 25.61 7.31
C VAL A 189 -2.58 25.00 7.69
N PHE A 190 -2.58 23.96 8.54
CA PHE A 190 -1.40 23.11 8.80
C PHE A 190 -0.72 22.67 7.52
N MET A 191 -1.49 22.14 6.56
CA MET A 191 -0.95 21.64 5.29
C MET A 191 -0.31 22.75 4.47
N ILE A 192 -0.96 23.92 4.41
CA ILE A 192 -0.44 25.09 3.69
C ILE A 192 0.90 25.54 4.30
N ARG A 193 0.97 25.67 5.63
CA ARG A 193 2.20 26.11 6.31
C ARG A 193 3.35 25.12 6.17
N LEU A 194 3.07 23.81 6.20
CA LEU A 194 4.10 22.79 5.96
C LEU A 194 4.59 22.82 4.51
N ASN A 195 3.68 23.03 3.55
CA ASN A 195 4.02 23.19 2.14
C ASN A 195 4.88 24.43 1.89
N GLU A 196 4.51 25.59 2.43
CA GLU A 196 5.29 26.83 2.30
C GLU A 196 6.68 26.74 2.92
N ALA A 197 6.81 25.99 4.03
CA ALA A 197 8.10 25.71 4.64
C ALA A 197 8.96 24.72 3.81
N GLY A 198 8.44 24.17 2.70
CA GLY A 198 9.13 23.19 1.87
C GLY A 198 9.33 21.84 2.55
N LEU A 199 8.48 21.51 3.53
CA LEU A 199 8.62 20.32 4.38
C LEU A 199 7.81 19.12 3.87
N LEU A 200 6.99 19.32 2.83
CA LEU A 200 6.26 18.25 2.18
C LEU A 200 7.01 17.81 0.93
N THR A 201 7.30 16.52 0.85
CA THR A 201 7.97 15.91 -0.31
C THR A 201 7.01 15.64 -1.47
N ASP A 202 5.74 15.38 -1.16
CA ASP A 202 4.71 15.02 -2.13
C ASP A 202 3.37 15.69 -1.76
N PRO A 203 2.75 16.49 -2.65
CA PRO A 203 1.41 17.04 -2.45
C PRO A 203 0.32 15.97 -2.23
N ASP A 204 0.48 14.77 -2.77
CA ASP A 204 -0.51 13.70 -2.66
C ASP A 204 -0.58 13.10 -1.25
N LEU A 205 0.39 13.41 -0.38
CA LEU A 205 0.42 12.99 1.02
C LEU A 205 -0.85 13.39 1.79
N ARG A 206 -1.53 14.47 1.37
CA ARG A 206 -2.79 14.97 1.97
C ARG A 206 -3.98 14.04 1.74
N TRP A 207 -3.89 13.10 0.81
CA TRP A 207 -4.94 12.13 0.53
C TRP A 207 -4.68 10.84 1.30
N CYS A 208 -5.70 10.33 1.99
CA CYS A 208 -5.59 9.11 2.76
C CYS A 208 -5.76 7.92 1.80
N PRO A 209 -4.81 6.96 1.74
CA PRO A 209 -4.91 5.79 0.85
C PRO A 209 -6.12 4.88 1.12
N SER A 210 -6.78 5.07 2.27
CA SER A 210 -7.97 4.30 2.67
C SER A 210 -9.29 4.95 2.28
N LEU A 211 -9.25 6.16 1.73
CA LEU A 211 -10.43 6.93 1.33
C LEU A 211 -10.34 7.27 -0.16
N ASP A 212 -11.47 7.27 -0.84
CA ASP A 212 -11.52 7.72 -2.23
C ASP A 212 -11.34 9.24 -2.26
N GLN A 213 -10.53 9.74 -3.20
CA GLN A 213 -10.34 11.17 -3.38
C GLN A 213 -11.67 11.84 -3.80
N PRO A 214 -11.92 13.08 -3.36
CA PRO A 214 -13.10 13.81 -3.80
C PRO A 214 -13.07 13.98 -5.32
N PRO A 215 -14.19 13.76 -6.03
CA PRO A 215 -14.24 13.92 -7.47
C PRO A 215 -13.93 15.39 -7.84
N ARG A 216 -13.08 15.61 -8.85
CA ARG A 216 -12.62 16.96 -9.26
C ARG A 216 -13.77 17.97 -9.48
N MET A 217 -14.95 17.49 -9.86
CA MET A 217 -16.13 18.34 -10.07
C MET A 217 -16.64 19.02 -8.79
N GLU A 218 -16.41 18.41 -7.61
CA GLU A 218 -16.77 18.98 -6.30
C GLU A 218 -15.78 20.04 -5.79
N ALA A 219 -14.61 20.14 -6.44
CA ALA A 219 -13.54 21.09 -6.14
C ALA A 219 -13.23 22.00 -7.35
N ALA A 220 -14.24 22.39 -8.12
CA ALA A 220 -14.07 23.07 -9.40
C ALA A 220 -13.33 24.43 -9.35
N LEU A 221 -13.18 25.04 -8.17
CA LEU A 221 -12.54 26.34 -7.96
C LEU A 221 -11.14 26.22 -7.33
N THR A 222 -10.67 25.02 -7.02
CA THR A 222 -9.34 24.79 -6.43
C THR A 222 -8.64 23.60 -7.09
N ASP A 223 -7.32 23.66 -7.20
CA ASP A 223 -6.54 22.56 -7.76
C ASP A 223 -6.35 21.45 -6.71
N LEU A 224 -6.89 20.26 -6.99
CA LEU A 224 -6.69 19.08 -6.15
C LEU A 224 -5.35 18.36 -6.39
N ALA A 225 -4.54 18.81 -7.34
CA ALA A 225 -3.19 18.27 -7.54
C ALA A 225 -2.17 18.98 -6.64
N SER A 226 -2.32 20.28 -6.39
CA SER A 226 -1.36 21.08 -5.62
C SER A 226 -1.92 21.60 -4.29
N VAL A 227 -1.04 21.93 -3.34
CA VAL A 227 -1.43 22.61 -2.10
C VAL A 227 -1.34 24.13 -2.34
N PRO A 228 -2.41 24.91 -2.07
CA PRO A 228 -2.38 26.36 -2.26
C PRO A 228 -1.42 27.04 -1.28
N SER A 229 -0.91 28.22 -1.65
CA SER A 229 -0.10 29.08 -0.77
C SER A 229 -0.96 29.92 0.18
N LEU A 230 -0.35 30.58 1.17
CA LEU A 230 -1.06 31.55 2.02
C LEU A 230 -1.50 32.78 1.21
N ASP A 231 -0.71 33.21 0.21
CA ASP A 231 -1.11 34.30 -0.68
C ASP A 231 -2.38 33.93 -1.46
N ASP A 232 -2.45 32.71 -2.01
CA ASP A 232 -3.66 32.21 -2.68
C ASP A 232 -4.88 32.22 -1.75
N LEU A 233 -4.70 31.81 -0.49
CA LEU A 233 -5.74 31.82 0.54
C LEU A 233 -6.22 33.24 0.88
N HIS A 234 -5.29 34.20 1.00
CA HIS A 234 -5.59 35.58 1.35
C HIS A 234 -6.27 36.33 0.21
N ASP A 235 -5.88 36.06 -1.03
CA ASP A 235 -6.42 36.72 -2.21
C ASP A 235 -7.69 36.04 -2.77
N ALA A 236 -7.99 34.81 -2.33
CA ALA A 236 -9.13 34.04 -2.82
C ALA A 236 -10.48 34.80 -2.67
N PRO A 237 -11.33 34.79 -3.72
CA PRO A 237 -12.75 35.14 -3.58
C PRO A 237 -13.45 34.20 -2.58
N VAL A 238 -14.55 34.63 -1.98
CA VAL A 238 -15.24 33.88 -0.90
C VAL A 238 -15.59 32.43 -1.28
N ASP A 239 -16.01 32.18 -2.52
CA ASP A 239 -16.37 30.81 -2.95
C ASP A 239 -15.13 29.92 -3.17
N CYS A 240 -14.03 30.50 -3.66
CA CYS A 240 -12.74 29.81 -3.76
C CYS A 240 -12.16 29.54 -2.37
N LEU A 241 -12.22 30.53 -1.47
CA LEU A 241 -11.77 30.41 -0.08
C LEU A 241 -12.43 29.22 0.63
N LYS A 242 -13.74 29.04 0.46
CA LYS A 242 -14.45 27.88 1.03
C LYS A 242 -13.91 26.55 0.51
N GLN A 243 -13.60 26.46 -0.79
CA GLN A 243 -13.04 25.23 -1.36
C GLN A 243 -11.61 25.00 -0.89
N ILE A 244 -10.78 26.04 -0.79
CA ILE A 244 -9.44 25.95 -0.20
C ILE A 244 -9.55 25.43 1.23
N GLN A 245 -10.41 26.03 2.07
CA GLN A 245 -10.60 25.60 3.45
C GLN A 245 -11.09 24.14 3.53
N GLN A 246 -11.94 23.73 2.59
CA GLN A 246 -12.46 22.37 2.51
C GLN A 246 -11.43 21.33 2.11
N TYR A 247 -10.52 21.64 1.18
CA TYR A 247 -9.68 20.62 0.53
C TYR A 247 -8.16 20.78 0.73
N ALA A 248 -7.68 21.93 1.21
CA ALA A 248 -6.23 22.16 1.36
C ALA A 248 -5.58 21.16 2.31
N GLY A 249 -6.23 20.81 3.42
CA GLY A 249 -5.79 19.76 4.35
C GLY A 249 -6.12 18.34 3.91
N GLY A 250 -6.71 18.14 2.73
CA GLY A 250 -7.08 16.82 2.24
C GLY A 250 -7.96 16.02 3.21
N GLN A 251 -7.58 14.76 3.47
CA GLN A 251 -8.37 13.77 4.23
C GLN A 251 -7.79 13.48 5.61
N TYR A 252 -7.06 14.44 6.18
CA TYR A 252 -6.53 14.36 7.54
C TYR A 252 -7.20 15.40 8.45
N ALA A 253 -7.19 15.10 9.74
CA ALA A 253 -7.62 15.98 10.79
C ALA A 253 -6.38 16.53 11.53
N TYR A 254 -6.47 17.79 11.94
CA TYR A 254 -5.35 18.56 12.49
C TYR A 254 -5.73 19.18 13.83
N ASN A 255 -4.72 19.41 14.67
CA ASN A 255 -4.90 20.07 15.95
C ASN A 255 -5.43 21.51 15.78
N LEU A 256 -6.50 21.84 16.50
CA LEU A 256 -7.18 23.14 16.44
C LEU A 256 -6.49 24.25 17.25
N GLY A 257 -5.42 23.91 17.98
CA GLY A 257 -4.80 24.78 18.97
C GLY A 257 -5.33 24.54 20.38
N VAL A 258 -4.75 25.28 21.31
CA VAL A 258 -5.05 25.21 22.75
C VAL A 258 -5.31 26.61 23.30
N VAL A 259 -6.16 26.68 24.32
CA VAL A 259 -6.38 27.90 25.09
C VAL A 259 -5.29 28.00 26.16
N GLU A 260 -4.46 29.03 26.05
CA GLU A 260 -3.39 29.36 26.98
C GLU A 260 -3.52 30.85 27.33
N GLU A 261 -3.72 31.15 28.62
CA GLU A 261 -3.96 32.54 29.11
C GLU A 261 -5.17 33.22 28.44
N ASP A 262 -6.29 32.50 28.31
CA ASP A 262 -7.55 32.99 27.72
C ASP A 262 -7.44 33.37 26.23
N ARG A 263 -6.41 32.87 25.54
CA ARG A 263 -6.20 33.08 24.11
C ARG A 263 -5.92 31.77 23.40
N LEU A 264 -6.41 31.65 22.17
CA LEU A 264 -6.01 30.57 21.28
C LEU A 264 -4.54 30.74 20.91
N LYS A 265 -3.74 29.71 21.17
CA LYS A 265 -2.34 29.62 20.73
C LYS A 265 -2.10 28.26 20.06
N SER A 266 -1.12 28.21 19.17
CA SER A 266 -0.63 26.92 18.68
C SER A 266 0.05 26.16 19.83
N PRO A 267 -0.11 24.82 19.91
CA PRO A 267 0.51 24.05 20.98
C PRO A 267 2.05 24.17 20.92
N ARG A 268 2.68 24.22 22.09
CA ARG A 268 4.13 24.01 22.18
C ARG A 268 4.42 22.54 21.96
N PHE A 269 5.54 22.26 21.31
CA PHE A 269 6.02 20.90 21.12
C PHE A 269 6.78 20.44 22.36
N GLU A 270 6.21 19.50 23.09
CA GLU A 270 6.74 19.02 24.38
C GLU A 270 6.98 17.50 24.41
N ALA A 271 6.86 16.83 23.26
CA ALA A 271 7.03 15.38 23.10
C ALA A 271 6.14 14.54 24.03
N ARG A 272 4.89 14.97 24.28
CA ARG A 272 3.93 14.28 25.15
C ARG A 272 3.35 13.05 24.45
N ALA A 273 3.34 11.92 25.15
CA ALA A 273 2.88 10.65 24.58
C ALA A 273 1.36 10.56 24.35
N SER A 274 0.57 11.41 25.01
CA SER A 274 -0.90 11.46 24.90
C SER A 274 -1.41 12.58 24.00
N PHE A 275 -0.59 13.57 23.66
CA PHE A 275 -1.05 14.75 22.93
C PHE A 275 -1.17 14.44 21.43
N ALA A 276 -2.40 14.45 20.91
CA ALA A 276 -2.68 14.15 19.51
C ALA A 276 -2.41 15.36 18.61
N ILE A 277 -1.70 15.15 17.49
CA ILE A 277 -1.37 16.22 16.52
C ILE A 277 -2.18 16.09 15.24
N MET A 278 -2.27 14.87 14.69
CA MET A 278 -2.99 14.60 13.45
C MET A 278 -3.66 13.23 13.50
N SER A 279 -4.68 13.03 12.68
CA SER A 279 -5.28 11.72 12.43
C SER A 279 -5.83 11.65 11.02
N ASP A 280 -6.16 10.46 10.51
CA ASP A 280 -7.03 10.40 9.33
C ASP A 280 -8.41 10.98 9.67
N ALA A 281 -8.93 11.82 8.79
CA ALA A 281 -10.18 12.53 9.05
C ALA A 281 -11.37 11.59 8.85
N PRO A 282 -12.30 11.51 9.81
CA PRO A 282 -13.61 10.92 9.55
C PRO A 282 -14.36 11.80 8.54
N LEU A 283 -14.53 11.32 7.30
CA LEU A 283 -15.30 12.02 6.27
C LEU A 283 -16.81 11.80 6.49
N SER A 284 -17.42 12.66 7.31
CA SER A 284 -18.86 12.96 7.52
C SER A 284 -19.44 12.53 8.87
N GLY A 285 -20.12 13.48 9.54
CA GLY A 285 -21.09 13.19 10.60
C GLY A 285 -21.03 14.01 11.90
N ILE A 286 -20.17 15.03 12.05
CA ILE A 286 -20.11 15.79 13.31
C ILE A 286 -20.44 17.27 13.11
N THR A 287 -21.74 17.54 12.93
CA THR A 287 -22.43 18.71 13.52
C THR A 287 -23.93 18.42 13.59
N GLY A 288 -24.45 18.24 14.80
CA GLY A 288 -25.83 18.53 15.22
C GLY A 288 -27.00 17.91 14.44
N THR A 289 -27.79 17.09 15.15
CA THR A 289 -29.17 16.67 14.83
C THR A 289 -29.34 15.64 13.72
N ALA A 290 -29.66 14.40 14.14
CA ALA A 290 -30.46 13.42 13.40
C ALA A 290 -30.00 13.07 11.97
N GLN A 291 -28.76 12.60 11.79
CA GLN A 291 -28.43 11.65 10.73
C GLN A 291 -27.12 10.92 11.05
N HIS A 292 -27.23 9.66 11.49
CA HIS A 292 -26.10 8.73 11.65
C HIS A 292 -25.59 8.31 10.26
N GLY A 293 -24.73 9.13 9.66
CA GLY A 293 -23.90 8.75 8.51
C GLY A 293 -22.52 8.34 9.02
N LYS A 294 -22.37 7.05 9.33
CA LYS A 294 -21.21 6.43 9.97
C LYS A 294 -20.01 6.38 9.02
N VAL A 295 -19.17 7.40 9.00
CA VAL A 295 -17.84 7.30 8.36
C VAL A 295 -16.79 7.80 9.35
N VAL A 296 -16.47 6.91 10.28
CA VAL A 296 -15.16 6.94 10.93
C VAL A 296 -14.17 6.31 9.97
N GLY A 297 -12.91 6.75 9.98
CA GLY A 297 -11.84 6.28 9.08
C GLY A 297 -11.76 4.76 8.89
N HIS A 298 -11.06 4.35 7.83
CA HIS A 298 -10.79 2.94 7.52
C HIS A 298 -12.02 2.01 7.58
N ASN A 299 -13.01 2.21 6.69
CA ASN A 299 -14.25 1.44 6.62
C ASN A 299 -15.08 1.44 7.92
N GLY A 300 -14.99 2.50 8.73
CA GLY A 300 -15.74 2.59 9.98
C GLY A 300 -15.25 1.61 11.03
N THR A 301 -13.95 1.33 11.07
CA THR A 301 -13.35 0.44 12.08
C THR A 301 -12.52 1.19 13.13
N GLY A 302 -11.97 2.35 12.78
CA GLY A 302 -11.12 3.15 13.67
C GLY A 302 -10.36 4.23 12.91
N ILE A 303 -9.47 4.93 13.61
CA ILE A 303 -8.62 5.99 13.03
C ILE A 303 -7.17 5.75 13.42
N ASN A 304 -6.24 6.10 12.55
CA ASN A 304 -4.85 6.30 12.90
C ASN A 304 -4.65 7.69 13.51
N VAL A 305 -3.97 7.75 14.65
CA VAL A 305 -3.63 8.99 15.33
C VAL A 305 -2.13 9.10 15.46
N LEU A 306 -1.59 10.23 15.03
CA LEU A 306 -0.22 10.69 15.27
C LEU A 306 -0.18 11.47 16.59
N TYR A 307 0.67 11.02 17.48
CA TYR A 307 0.97 11.68 18.76
C TYR A 307 2.25 12.52 18.67
N GLU A 308 2.41 13.43 19.62
CA GLU A 308 3.53 14.37 19.68
C GLU A 308 4.88 13.70 19.93
N ASP A 309 4.90 12.51 20.54
CA ASP A 309 6.09 11.65 20.63
C ASP A 309 6.50 10.99 19.29
N GLY A 310 5.77 11.26 18.20
CA GLY A 310 6.00 10.70 16.86
C GLY A 310 5.38 9.32 16.66
N ARG A 311 4.71 8.75 17.67
CA ARG A 311 4.02 7.46 17.53
C ARG A 311 2.75 7.62 16.73
N VAL A 312 2.57 6.75 15.74
CA VAL A 312 1.30 6.56 15.04
C VAL A 312 0.64 5.30 15.56
N ARG A 313 -0.64 5.38 15.95
CA ARG A 313 -1.41 4.23 16.43
C ARG A 313 -2.81 4.20 15.82
N PHE A 314 -3.23 3.02 15.39
CA PHE A 314 -4.62 2.76 15.07
C PHE A 314 -5.46 2.59 16.34
N ILE A 315 -6.54 3.36 16.46
CA ILE A 315 -7.49 3.33 17.57
C ILE A 315 -8.83 2.84 17.03
N PRO A 316 -9.31 1.65 17.47
CA PRO A 316 -10.63 1.17 17.10
C PRO A 316 -11.74 2.10 17.62
N ILE A 317 -12.87 2.19 16.91
CA ILE A 317 -14.01 3.03 17.33
C ILE A 317 -14.47 2.73 18.76
N ALA A 318 -14.60 1.45 19.11
CA ALA A 318 -15.02 1.03 20.44
C ALA A 318 -14.05 1.52 21.54
N ALA A 319 -12.77 1.68 21.21
CA ALA A 319 -11.77 2.22 22.12
C ALA A 319 -11.82 3.76 22.18
N LEU A 320 -12.16 4.44 21.09
CA LEU A 320 -12.32 5.91 21.08
C LEU A 320 -13.41 6.35 22.07
N GLU A 321 -14.57 5.69 22.08
CA GLU A 321 -15.72 6.05 22.94
C GLU A 321 -15.43 5.95 24.45
N THR A 322 -14.43 5.15 24.83
CA THR A 322 -14.07 4.90 26.24
C THR A 322 -12.73 5.53 26.61
N MET A 323 -12.09 6.24 25.67
CA MET A 323 -10.80 6.87 25.88
C MET A 323 -10.96 8.07 26.82
N PRO A 324 -10.14 8.19 27.88
CA PRO A 324 -10.20 9.35 28.78
C PRO A 324 -9.91 10.68 28.08
N ASP A 325 -8.98 10.66 27.13
CA ASP A 325 -8.55 11.80 26.33
C ASP A 325 -8.90 11.52 24.86
N HIS A 326 -10.04 12.06 24.42
CA HIS A 326 -10.62 11.73 23.12
C HIS A 326 -9.99 12.62 22.03
N PRO A 327 -9.30 12.08 21.01
CA PRO A 327 -8.52 12.90 20.09
C PRO A 327 -9.34 13.89 19.24
N LEU A 328 -10.65 13.65 19.07
CA LEU A 328 -11.54 14.53 18.29
C LEU A 328 -12.44 15.44 19.15
N LEU A 329 -12.34 15.38 20.48
CA LEU A 329 -13.15 16.17 21.39
C LEU A 329 -12.26 16.79 22.46
N ASN A 330 -12.46 18.07 22.74
CA ASN A 330 -11.76 18.71 23.85
C ASN A 330 -12.24 18.13 25.20
N HIS A 331 -11.62 18.53 26.31
CA HIS A 331 -12.01 18.09 27.66
C HIS A 331 -13.44 18.49 28.08
N ARG A 332 -14.15 19.30 27.29
CA ARG A 332 -15.59 19.62 27.45
C ARG A 332 -16.51 18.75 26.60
N GLY A 333 -15.95 17.86 25.76
CA GLY A 333 -16.70 17.02 24.83
C GLY A 333 -17.13 17.75 23.55
N GLU A 334 -16.44 18.82 23.18
CA GLU A 334 -16.77 19.67 22.03
C GLU A 334 -15.71 19.51 20.92
N VAL A 335 -16.12 19.63 19.66
CA VAL A 335 -15.18 19.68 18.51
C VAL A 335 -14.69 21.11 18.32
N GLU A 336 -13.96 21.62 19.30
CA GLU A 336 -13.35 22.95 19.34
C GLU A 336 -11.90 22.85 19.81
N ALA A 337 -11.15 23.96 19.80
CA ALA A 337 -9.81 24.01 20.35
C ALA A 337 -9.77 23.51 21.81
N GLY A 338 -8.62 22.96 22.19
CA GLY A 338 -8.39 22.46 23.54
C GLY A 338 -8.57 23.55 24.58
N VAL A 339 -9.22 23.25 25.70
CA VAL A 339 -9.51 24.24 26.75
C VAL A 339 -8.34 24.47 27.71
N SER A 340 -7.25 23.71 27.53
CA SER A 340 -6.00 23.84 28.28
C SER A 340 -4.81 23.45 27.40
N VAL A 341 -3.60 23.76 27.85
CA VAL A 341 -2.35 23.46 27.12
C VAL A 341 -2.14 21.97 26.81
N ASP A 342 -2.73 21.08 27.60
CA ASP A 342 -2.64 19.63 27.47
C ASP A 342 -3.86 18.98 26.81
N ASP A 343 -4.84 19.79 26.39
CA ASP A 343 -6.07 19.31 25.77
C ASP A 343 -5.92 19.32 24.25
N ALA A 344 -5.71 18.15 23.64
CA ALA A 344 -5.58 18.06 22.19
C ALA A 344 -6.94 17.84 21.54
N THR A 345 -7.26 18.59 20.48
CA THR A 345 -8.47 18.33 19.70
C THR A 345 -8.19 18.45 18.22
N LEU A 346 -8.48 17.37 17.52
CA LEU A 346 -8.29 17.24 16.08
C LEU A 346 -9.61 17.46 15.34
N ALA A 347 -9.54 18.15 14.21
CA ALA A 347 -10.70 18.30 13.32
C ALA A 347 -10.33 18.33 11.83
N PRO A 348 -11.28 17.99 10.94
CA PRO A 348 -11.06 18.01 9.49
C PRO A 348 -10.69 19.40 8.98
N SER A 349 -10.08 19.44 7.79
CA SER A 349 -9.54 20.65 7.14
C SER A 349 -10.38 21.92 7.35
N TRP A 350 -11.67 21.89 7.00
CA TRP A 350 -12.54 23.08 7.01
C TRP A 350 -12.88 23.63 8.39
N ARG A 351 -12.66 22.87 9.47
CA ARG A 351 -13.19 23.20 10.80
C ARG A 351 -12.42 24.39 11.41
N PRO A 352 -13.11 25.49 11.82
CA PRO A 352 -12.49 26.53 12.62
C PRO A 352 -12.27 26.10 14.08
N PRO A 353 -11.37 26.77 14.82
CA PRO A 353 -11.08 26.43 16.22
C PRO A 353 -12.28 26.57 17.14
N PHE A 354 -13.24 27.44 16.83
CA PHE A 354 -14.50 27.57 17.59
C PHE A 354 -15.71 27.63 16.65
N VAL A 355 -16.89 27.22 17.12
CA VAL A 355 -18.16 27.16 16.36
C VAL A 355 -18.58 28.53 15.85
N ASN A 356 -18.37 29.60 16.63
CA ASN A 356 -18.88 30.95 16.33
C ASN A 356 -17.87 31.86 15.61
N VAL A 357 -16.91 31.27 14.88
CA VAL A 357 -15.84 32.02 14.21
C VAL A 357 -16.20 32.37 12.77
N ARG A 358 -15.94 33.61 12.36
CA ARG A 358 -15.97 34.00 10.96
C ARG A 358 -14.64 33.66 10.29
N GLN A 359 -14.70 32.78 9.29
CA GLN A 359 -13.54 32.32 8.53
C GLN A 359 -13.25 33.18 7.27
N ARG A 360 -13.69 34.45 7.28
CA ARG A 360 -13.66 35.35 6.13
C ARG A 360 -13.22 36.74 6.52
#